data_AF-A0A3D1BCR8-F1
#
_entry.id   AF-A0A3D1BCR8-F1
#
_cell.length_a   1.000
_cell.length_b   1.000
_cell.length_c   1.000
_cell.angle_alpha   90.00
_cell.angle_beta   90.00
_cell.angle_gamma   90.00
#
_symmetry.space_group_name_H-M   'P 1'
#
loop_
_entity.id
_entity.type
_entity.pdbx_description
1 polymer ?
#
loop_
_entity_poly.entity_id
_entity_poly.type
_entity_poly.pdbx_seq_one_letter_code
_entity_poly.pdbx_strand_id
1 'polypeptide(L)' 'YNYLWTFDDNEVSTEYEPTHTFPGPGSYEVILTVTDPTGCLEPVDANLEV' A
#
# COMPACT_ATOMS: atom_id res chain seq x y z
N TYR A 1 -14.28 2.52 6.50
CA TYR A 1 -12.87 2.19 6.31
C TYR A 1 -12.54 2.51 4.87
N ASN A 2 -11.53 3.33 4.62
CA ASN A 2 -10.92 3.57 3.32
C ASN A 2 -9.55 2.91 3.31
N TYR A 3 -9.19 2.23 2.22
CA TYR A 3 -7.88 1.64 2.01
C TYR A 3 -7.20 2.42 0.89
N LEU A 4 -5.95 2.79 1.08
CA LEU A 4 -5.11 3.41 0.05
C LEU A 4 -3.75 2.73 0.07
N TRP A 5 -3.49 2.00 -1.00
CA TRP A 5 -2.21 1.41 -1.30
C TRP A 5 -1.42 2.37 -2.18
N THR A 6 -0.17 2.60 -1.81
CA THR A 6 0.78 3.43 -2.55
C THR A 6 1.98 2.56 -2.87
N PHE A 7 2.27 2.38 -4.14
CA PHE A 7 3.39 1.59 -4.62
C PHE A 7 4.52 2.55 -5.08
N ASP A 8 5.78 2.11 -4.94
CA ASP A 8 6.98 2.90 -5.30
C ASP A 8 7.02 3.36 -6.78
N ASP A 9 6.20 2.76 -7.64
CA ASP A 9 6.06 3.12 -9.06
C ASP A 9 5.05 4.26 -9.32
N ASN A 10 4.57 4.93 -8.26
CA ASN A 10 3.49 5.93 -8.26
C ASN A 10 2.10 5.38 -8.61
N GLU A 11 1.93 4.05 -8.62
CA GLU A 11 0.60 3.46 -8.74
C GLU A 11 -0.12 3.50 -7.39
N VAL A 12 -1.45 3.69 -7.43
CA VAL A 12 -2.29 3.71 -6.23
C VAL A 12 -3.48 2.79 -6.40
N SER A 13 -3.85 2.09 -5.33
CA SER A 13 -5.07 1.29 -5.30
C SER A 13 -5.93 1.60 -4.09
N THR A 14 -7.24 1.66 -4.28
CA THR A 14 -8.23 1.83 -3.21
C THR A 14 -8.97 0.54 -2.89
N GLU A 15 -8.57 -0.57 -3.52
CA GLU A 15 -9.17 -1.87 -3.29
C GLU A 15 -8.70 -2.47 -1.95
N TYR A 16 -9.56 -3.29 -1.33
CA TYR A 16 -9.25 -3.94 -0.06
C TYR A 16 -8.06 -4.92 -0.20
N GLU A 17 -8.02 -5.66 -1.31
CA GLU A 17 -6.96 -6.62 -1.64
C GLU A 17 -6.51 -6.41 -3.10
N PRO A 18 -5.65 -5.41 -3.37
CA PRO A 18 -5.16 -5.18 -4.72
C PRO A 18 -4.14 -6.23 -5.13
N THR A 19 -4.09 -6.52 -6.42
CA THR A 19 -2.98 -7.29 -7.02
C THR A 19 -2.13 -6.33 -7.84
N HIS A 20 -0.87 -6.12 -7.46
CA HIS A 20 0.08 -5.30 -8.22
C HIS A 20 1.26 -6.17 -8.67
N THR A 21 1.67 -6.01 -9.93
CA THR A 21 2.75 -6.83 -10.54
C THR A 21 3.95 -5.95 -10.82
N PHE A 22 5.04 -6.16 -10.09
CA PHE A 22 6.27 -5.42 -10.28
C PHE A 22 7.04 -5.87 -11.54
N PRO A 23 7.68 -4.96 -12.27
CA PRO A 23 8.30 -5.24 -13.57
C PRO A 23 9.61 -6.05 -13.50
N GLY A 24 10.15 -6.34 -12.32
CA GLY A 24 11.38 -7.10 -12.17
C GLY A 24 11.76 -7.40 -10.72
N PRO A 25 12.94 -8.01 -10.51
CA PRO A 25 13.51 -8.17 -9.17
C PRO A 25 14.07 -6.83 -8.67
N GLY A 26 13.72 -6.45 -7.44
CA GLY A 26 14.13 -5.20 -6.81
C GLY A 26 13.46 -5.06 -5.44
N SER A 27 13.89 -4.05 -4.67
CA SER A 27 13.19 -3.64 -3.46
C SER A 27 12.09 -2.65 -3.83
N TYR A 28 10.87 -2.91 -3.37
CA TYR A 28 9.70 -2.07 -3.64
C TYR A 28 9.10 -1.62 -2.31
N GLU A 29 8.90 -0.31 -2.18
CA GLU A 29 8.17 0.25 -1.04
C GLU A 29 6.66 0.13 -1.31
N VAL A 30 5.94 -0.44 -0.33
CA VAL A 30 4.47 -0.60 -0.39
C VAL A 30 3.89 0.01 0.88
N ILE A 31 3.13 1.09 0.71
CA ILE A 31 2.54 1.84 1.81
C ILE A 31 1.04 1.59 1.82
N LEU A 32 0.54 0.96 2.88
CA LEU A 32 -0.88 0.84 3.16
C LEU A 32 -1.31 1.94 4.14
N THR A 33 -2.20 2.81 3.68
CA THR A 33 -2.91 3.78 4.51
C THR A 33 -4.35 3.33 4.71
N VAL A 34 -4.72 3.01 5.95
CA VAL A 34 -6.10 2.70 6.32
C VAL A 34 -6.70 3.90 7.05
N THR A 35 -7.80 4.42 6.50
CA THR A 35 -8.57 5.51 7.12
C THR A 35 -9.84 4.96 7.72
N ASP A 36 -9.90 4.95 9.03
CA ASP A 36 -11.11 4.71 9.77
C ASP A 36 -12.10 5.89 9.62
N PRO A 37 -13.43 5.65 9.55
CA PRO A 37 -14.42 6.72 9.47
C PRO A 37 -14.44 7.61 10.73
N THR A 38 -13.73 7.20 11.79
CA THR A 38 -13.49 7.96 13.02
C THR A 38 -12.21 8.81 12.98
N GLY A 39 -11.40 8.75 11.91
CA GLY A 39 -10.26 9.65 11.68
C GLY A 39 -8.90 9.19 12.23
N CYS A 40 -8.75 7.93 12.65
CA CYS A 40 -7.42 7.37 12.93
C CYS A 40 -6.77 6.91 11.61
N LEU A 41 -5.66 7.57 11.26
CA LEU A 41 -4.74 7.18 10.20
C LEU A 41 -3.49 6.63 10.91
N GLU A 42 -3.35 5.32 11.02
CA GLU A 42 -2.08 4.72 11.46
C GLU A 42 -1.37 4.15 10.23
N PRO A 43 -0.30 4.80 9.73
CA PRO A 43 0.51 4.25 8.66
C PRO A 43 1.32 3.07 9.21
N VAL A 44 1.11 1.87 8.67
CA VAL A 44 1.88 0.68 9.01
C VAL A 44 2.93 0.47 7.93
N ASP A 45 4.19 0.68 8.30
CA ASP A 45 5.36 0.43 7.46
C ASP A 45 5.66 -1.08 7.47
N ALA A 46 5.36 -1.77 6.37
CA ALA A 46 5.61 -3.20 6.23
C ALA A 46 6.67 -3.42 5.13
N ASN A 47 7.93 -3.56 5.54
CA ASN A 47 9.01 -3.96 4.63
C ASN A 47 8.84 -5.44 4.25
N LEU A 48 8.68 -5.72 2.94
CA LEU A 48 8.63 -7.07 2.39
C LEU A 48 9.90 -7.32 1.56
N GLU A 49 10.74 -8.26 2.00
CA GLU A 49 11.89 -8.74 1.20
C GLU A 49 11.41 -9.84 0.23
N VAL A 50 11.72 -9.68 -1.07
CA VAL A 50 11.41 -10.63 -2.16
C VAL A 50 12.69 -11.22 -2.74
#